data_AF-A0A225W861-F1
#
_entry.id   AF-A0A225W861-F1
#
_cell.length_a   1.000
_cell.length_b   1.000
_cell.length_c   1.000
_cell.angle_alpha   90.00
_cell.angle_beta   90.00
_cell.angle_gamma   90.00
#
_symmetry.space_group_name_H-M   'P 1'
#
loop_
_entity.id
_entity.type
_entity.pdbx_description
1 polymer ?
#
loop_
_entity_poly.entity_id
_entity_poly.type
_entity_poly.pdbx_seq_one_letter_code
_entity_poly.pdbx_strand_id
1 'polypeptide(L)'
;MAIPDTKRVAHVSFAPGASHLKLQLRLHDDRKSFFRLSSEKLDRLRYRMQLLASKVSTGVKTHKKKQKNGGTMPTIAVKFLDKDNQEINSKVATVGDALMRTKSLQIGAETFVVLHNQPIVTKLRILEPVMTGIAVNPLPETEFCTADECSWRWFRLNKGEDRSDGNAGVLVSTERRYTPTEDEVECKFYVECHAPAMKSEFAEDSKADVLTTPVLMGPNRGVFNTRRRMGATSAADKYPDAAEAFRVMSYNVLYEGYATTEHAKKNLFPYVDDSIMMETRRIQLIFQEIDENNSDIVCLQEMGEHVYKRFFEPMMTSIGYHGFYSGKTGTTNEGCATFVRTARFEVVEEDTLNLALTVKNWTNSVAQSLLRDFPEISKAVNRIPSIAQVLVLRSKLDPARNIILSNTHLFYRGDAHMIRLLQGASLVDFVSQRKAEPGFENAACVMCGDWNAHPRAPLVAFLLDGRIDSSEKHWQEAPSFRWNLKLNENDSHGHTKTSAEVRPNRFEHALQLVSACGVPAFTNYVTSFVDTLDYVIVGSKVLQVRDVFPFFTEEEVTHEVALPSSTFPSDHISLVCDLSW
;
A
#
# COMPACT_ATOMS: atom_id res chain seq x y z
N MET A 1 47.10 20.82 14.70
CA MET A 1 46.38 19.54 14.91
C MET A 1 46.23 18.87 13.56
N ALA A 2 46.83 17.70 13.38
CA ALA A 2 46.68 16.93 12.14
C ALA A 2 45.23 16.45 12.04
N ILE A 3 44.60 16.69 10.89
CA ILE A 3 43.31 16.09 10.53
C ILE A 3 43.52 14.57 10.57
N PRO A 4 42.65 13.79 11.23
CA PRO A 4 42.79 12.33 11.24
C PRO A 4 42.85 11.82 9.81
N ASP A 5 43.73 10.85 9.56
CA ASP A 5 43.90 10.18 8.27
C ASP A 5 42.56 9.52 7.89
N THR A 6 41.70 10.23 7.15
CA THR A 6 40.39 9.73 6.75
C THR A 6 40.60 8.54 5.81
N LYS A 7 40.45 7.33 6.35
CA LYS A 7 40.51 6.09 5.56
C LYS A 7 39.52 6.19 4.40
N ARG A 8 40.02 6.03 3.17
CA ARG A 8 39.16 6.08 1.97
C ARG A 8 38.37 4.79 1.84
N VAL A 9 37.10 4.92 1.44
CA VAL A 9 36.17 3.79 1.35
C VAL A 9 35.66 3.63 -0.07
N ALA A 10 35.50 2.37 -0.49
CA ALA A 10 34.80 1.98 -1.70
C ALA A 10 33.65 1.02 -1.35
N HIS A 11 32.43 1.34 -1.77
CA HIS A 11 31.24 0.54 -1.52
C HIS A 11 30.94 -0.37 -2.71
N VAL A 12 30.77 -1.66 -2.46
CA VAL A 12 30.31 -2.65 -3.45
C VAL A 12 28.91 -3.09 -3.04
N SER A 13 27.91 -2.75 -3.85
CA SER A 13 26.53 -3.18 -3.69
C SER A 13 26.21 -4.30 -4.68
N PHE A 14 25.86 -5.46 -4.17
CA PHE A 14 25.47 -6.63 -4.95
C PHE A 14 24.36 -7.41 -4.22
N ALA A 15 23.11 -7.22 -4.67
CA ALA A 15 21.96 -7.91 -4.13
C ALA A 15 21.95 -9.40 -4.57
N PRO A 16 21.47 -10.32 -3.73
CA PRO A 16 21.30 -11.72 -4.11
C PRO A 16 20.48 -11.87 -5.41
N GLY A 17 20.97 -12.67 -6.35
CA GLY A 17 20.29 -12.91 -7.64
C GLY A 17 20.40 -11.77 -8.67
N ALA A 18 21.02 -10.63 -8.35
CA ALA A 18 21.19 -9.54 -9.30
C ALA A 18 22.16 -9.90 -10.43
N SER A 19 21.86 -9.47 -11.65
CA SER A 19 22.78 -9.59 -12.79
C SER A 19 23.84 -8.49 -12.81
N HIS A 20 23.60 -7.39 -12.09
CA HIS A 20 24.47 -6.23 -12.03
C HIS A 20 24.88 -5.92 -10.59
N LEU A 21 26.05 -5.30 -10.45
CA LEU A 21 26.56 -4.79 -9.18
C LEU A 21 27.07 -3.36 -9.36
N LYS A 22 27.13 -2.62 -8.26
CA LYS A 22 27.48 -1.20 -8.21
C LYS A 22 28.71 -1.01 -7.34
N LEU A 23 29.79 -0.45 -7.89
CA LEU A 23 30.96 0.01 -7.14
C LEU A 23 30.92 1.54 -7.04
N GLN A 24 31.00 2.10 -5.83
CA GLN A 24 31.06 3.54 -5.58
C GLN A 24 32.28 3.90 -4.75
N LEU A 25 32.98 4.97 -5.14
CA LEU A 25 34.10 5.53 -4.38
C LEU A 25 34.29 7.01 -4.74
N ARG A 26 35.01 7.75 -3.89
CA ARG A 26 35.47 9.11 -4.22
C ARG A 26 36.88 9.05 -4.80
N LEU A 27 37.03 9.51 -6.04
CA LEU A 27 38.33 9.69 -6.69
C LEU A 27 38.56 11.18 -6.89
N HIS A 28 39.62 11.73 -6.29
CA HIS A 28 39.89 13.18 -6.27
C HIS A 28 38.66 13.98 -5.79
N ASP A 29 38.06 13.55 -4.68
CA ASP A 29 36.86 14.12 -4.04
C ASP A 29 35.55 14.05 -4.87
N ASP A 30 35.61 13.61 -6.13
CA ASP A 30 34.43 13.32 -6.94
C ASP A 30 33.88 11.93 -6.66
N ARG A 31 32.58 11.82 -6.37
CA ARG A 31 31.88 10.53 -6.32
C ARG A 31 31.81 9.89 -7.70
N LYS A 32 32.41 8.72 -7.87
CA LYS A 32 32.31 7.89 -9.07
C LYS A 32 31.47 6.65 -8.78
N SER A 33 30.62 6.27 -9.74
CA SER A 33 29.71 5.12 -9.64
C SER A 33 29.85 4.24 -10.87
N PHE A 34 30.07 2.95 -10.65
CA PHE A 34 30.25 1.94 -11.70
C PHE A 34 29.17 0.88 -11.57
N PHE A 35 28.11 0.99 -12.38
CA PHE A 35 27.08 -0.05 -12.51
C PHE A 35 27.49 -1.02 -13.62
N ARG A 36 27.73 -2.29 -13.28
CA ARG A 36 28.37 -3.28 -14.17
C ARG A 36 27.69 -4.63 -14.09
N LEU A 37 27.70 -5.36 -15.20
CA LEU A 37 27.23 -6.74 -15.27
C LEU A 37 28.21 -7.63 -14.49
N SER A 38 27.70 -8.50 -13.61
CA SER A 38 28.53 -9.37 -12.76
C SER A 38 29.40 -10.34 -13.57
N SER A 39 28.94 -10.75 -14.75
CA SER A 39 29.65 -11.62 -15.69
C SER A 39 30.65 -10.89 -16.60
N GLU A 40 30.72 -9.54 -16.55
CA GLU A 40 31.71 -8.78 -17.32
C GLU A 40 33.13 -9.13 -16.85
N LYS A 41 34.12 -9.13 -17.76
CA LYS A 41 35.54 -9.32 -17.38
C LYS A 41 36.04 -8.14 -16.54
N LEU A 42 36.71 -8.41 -15.42
CA LEU A 42 37.23 -7.39 -14.50
C LEU A 42 38.14 -6.37 -15.21
N ASP A 43 38.92 -6.82 -16.20
CA ASP A 43 39.84 -5.98 -16.97
C ASP A 43 39.16 -4.73 -17.58
N ARG A 44 37.90 -4.83 -18.00
CA ARG A 44 37.15 -3.69 -18.55
C ARG A 44 36.84 -2.64 -17.48
N LEU A 45 36.48 -3.08 -16.27
CA LEU A 45 36.25 -2.17 -15.14
C LEU A 45 37.58 -1.54 -14.70
N ARG A 46 38.64 -2.35 -14.56
CA ARG A 46 40.00 -1.90 -14.25
C ARG A 46 40.43 -0.79 -15.20
N TYR A 47 40.35 -1.02 -16.51
CA TYR A 47 40.73 -0.05 -17.54
C TYR A 47 39.95 1.26 -17.44
N ARG A 48 38.62 1.21 -17.19
CA ARG A 48 37.80 2.42 -17.00
C ARG A 48 38.21 3.21 -15.76
N MET A 49 38.55 2.53 -14.67
CA MET A 49 39.03 3.19 -13.44
C MET A 49 40.38 3.86 -13.68
N GLN A 50 41.29 3.20 -14.39
CA GLN A 50 42.58 3.77 -14.78
C GLN A 50 42.43 5.05 -15.61
N LEU A 51 41.49 5.06 -16.58
CA LEU A 51 41.19 6.25 -17.39
C LEU A 51 40.58 7.40 -16.60
N LEU A 52 39.77 7.11 -15.58
CA LEU A 52 39.16 8.16 -14.75
C LEU A 52 40.17 8.76 -13.78
N ALA A 53 41.02 7.93 -13.19
CA ALA A 53 42.11 8.40 -12.34
C ALA A 53 43.14 9.23 -13.14
N SER A 54 43.35 8.95 -14.43
CA SER A 54 44.35 9.65 -15.24
C SER A 54 43.90 11.00 -15.82
N LYS A 55 42.58 11.24 -15.95
CA LYS A 55 42.00 12.41 -16.65
C LYS A 55 42.14 13.77 -15.95
N VAL A 56 42.73 13.85 -14.75
CA VAL A 56 42.89 15.11 -14.00
C VAL A 56 44.36 15.55 -13.84
N SER A 57 45.32 14.79 -14.36
CA SER A 57 46.73 15.24 -14.43
C SER A 57 46.97 16.38 -15.45
N THR A 58 45.97 16.76 -16.26
CA THR A 58 46.11 17.77 -17.31
C THR A 58 44.92 18.72 -17.32
N GLY A 59 44.99 19.77 -16.48
CA GLY A 59 44.07 20.90 -16.57
C GLY A 59 44.31 21.72 -17.83
N VAL A 60 43.75 21.33 -18.98
CA VAL A 60 43.56 22.24 -20.14
C VAL A 60 42.26 21.88 -20.87
N LYS A 61 41.37 22.88 -21.01
CA LYS A 61 40.22 22.84 -21.92
C LYS A 61 40.72 22.92 -23.37
N THR A 62 40.50 21.91 -24.21
CA THR A 62 40.56 22.08 -25.67
C THR A 62 39.53 21.23 -26.42
N HIS A 63 39.04 21.84 -27.50
CA HIS A 63 37.91 21.45 -28.34
C HIS A 63 38.05 20.10 -29.06
N LYS A 64 36.88 19.53 -29.39
CA LYS A 64 36.64 18.38 -30.28
C LYS A 64 37.55 18.36 -31.52
N LYS A 65 38.28 17.26 -31.71
CA LYS A 65 38.55 16.66 -33.03
C LYS A 65 38.64 15.13 -32.93
N LYS A 66 37.93 14.45 -33.82
CA LYS A 66 37.99 12.99 -34.04
C LYS A 66 39.39 12.63 -34.56
N GLN A 67 40.10 11.75 -33.86
CA GLN A 67 41.18 10.95 -34.45
C GLN A 67 41.16 9.53 -33.87
N LYS A 68 41.31 8.56 -34.78
CA LYS A 68 41.37 7.11 -34.53
C LYS A 68 42.82 6.70 -34.24
N ASN A 69 42.95 5.71 -33.36
CA ASN A 69 44.08 4.83 -33.07
C ASN A 69 45.29 5.38 -32.30
N GLY A 70 45.61 4.69 -31.20
CA GLY A 70 46.90 4.76 -30.50
C GLY A 70 46.92 5.53 -29.19
N GLY A 71 46.06 5.17 -28.21
CA GLY A 71 46.13 5.77 -26.88
C GLY A 71 47.18 5.09 -26.00
N THR A 72 48.17 5.85 -25.56
CA THR A 72 49.14 5.50 -24.50
C THR A 72 48.43 4.88 -23.29
N MET A 73 48.97 3.76 -22.77
CA MET A 73 48.38 3.05 -21.64
C MET A 73 48.22 4.00 -20.44
N PRO A 74 47.06 4.01 -19.76
CA PRO A 74 46.92 4.81 -18.54
C PRO A 74 47.92 4.30 -17.50
N THR A 75 48.79 5.19 -17.03
CA THR A 75 49.95 4.90 -16.15
C THR A 75 49.59 4.60 -14.70
N ILE A 76 48.33 4.82 -14.30
CA ILE A 76 47.89 4.61 -12.92
C ILE A 76 47.54 3.13 -12.72
N ALA A 77 48.22 2.48 -11.78
CA ALA A 77 47.94 1.11 -11.40
C ALA A 77 46.61 1.02 -10.62
N VAL A 78 45.74 0.08 -11.01
CA VAL A 78 44.52 -0.27 -10.27
C VAL A 78 44.63 -1.74 -9.87
N LYS A 79 44.61 -2.05 -8.58
CA LYS A 79 44.73 -3.41 -8.04
C LYS A 79 43.55 -3.72 -7.13
N PHE A 80 43.00 -4.92 -7.30
CA PHE A 80 41.94 -5.48 -6.46
C PHE A 80 42.61 -6.51 -5.55
N LEU A 81 42.63 -6.26 -4.24
CA LEU A 81 43.30 -7.11 -3.26
C LEU A 81 42.27 -7.86 -2.42
N ASP A 82 42.45 -9.16 -2.25
CA ASP A 82 41.61 -9.97 -1.37
C ASP A 82 42.00 -9.84 0.12
N LYS A 83 41.40 -10.68 0.98
CA LYS A 83 41.64 -10.67 2.43
C LYS A 83 43.10 -10.97 2.81
N ASP A 84 43.84 -11.66 1.95
CA ASP A 84 45.22 -12.07 2.17
C ASP A 84 46.20 -11.11 1.45
N ASN A 85 45.70 -9.94 1.01
CA ASN A 85 46.40 -8.93 0.22
C ASN A 85 46.95 -9.45 -1.13
N GLN A 86 46.34 -10.50 -1.70
CA GLN A 86 46.73 -10.99 -3.01
C GLN A 86 45.97 -10.27 -4.13
N GLU A 87 46.68 -9.90 -5.21
CA GLU A 87 46.04 -9.25 -6.37
C GLU A 87 45.18 -10.26 -7.14
N ILE A 88 43.90 -9.92 -7.29
CA ILE A 88 42.95 -10.69 -8.08
C ILE A 88 43.28 -10.49 -9.57
N ASN A 89 43.51 -11.60 -10.27
CA ASN A 89 43.87 -11.59 -11.68
C ASN A 89 42.73 -11.09 -12.56
N SER A 90 42.84 -9.83 -13.03
CA SER A 90 41.81 -9.16 -13.83
C SER A 90 41.56 -9.78 -15.21
N LYS A 91 42.49 -10.62 -15.73
CA LYS A 91 42.34 -11.28 -17.03
C LYS A 91 41.43 -12.50 -16.98
N VAL A 92 41.29 -13.12 -15.81
CA VAL A 92 40.53 -14.35 -15.60
C VAL A 92 39.23 -14.07 -14.83
N ALA A 93 39.29 -13.20 -13.82
CA ALA A 93 38.14 -12.94 -12.96
C ALA A 93 37.06 -12.10 -13.66
N THR A 94 35.81 -12.36 -13.30
CA THR A 94 34.68 -11.50 -13.62
C THR A 94 34.57 -10.36 -12.60
N VAL A 95 33.82 -9.31 -12.93
CA VAL A 95 33.55 -8.18 -12.05
C VAL A 95 32.85 -8.65 -10.76
N GLY A 96 31.89 -9.57 -10.87
CA GLY A 96 31.18 -10.17 -9.73
C GLY A 96 32.10 -10.92 -8.78
N ASP A 97 32.85 -11.90 -9.27
CA ASP A 97 33.79 -12.68 -8.45
C ASP A 97 34.83 -11.78 -7.79
N ALA A 98 35.47 -10.92 -8.59
CA ALA A 98 36.55 -10.09 -8.10
C ALA A 98 36.09 -9.09 -7.05
N LEU A 99 35.03 -8.31 -7.31
CA LEU A 99 34.61 -7.28 -6.37
C LEU A 99 34.08 -7.86 -5.07
N MET A 100 33.38 -9.00 -5.09
CA MET A 100 32.91 -9.64 -3.86
C MET A 100 34.04 -10.22 -3.01
N ARG A 101 35.18 -10.57 -3.61
CA ARG A 101 36.39 -11.00 -2.89
C ARG A 101 37.30 -9.85 -2.45
N THR A 102 37.23 -8.71 -3.14
CA THR A 102 38.12 -7.56 -2.90
C THR A 102 37.86 -6.96 -1.53
N LYS A 103 38.87 -6.93 -0.65
CA LYS A 103 38.81 -6.24 0.65
C LYS A 103 39.54 -4.90 0.66
N SER A 104 40.50 -4.73 -0.25
CA SER A 104 41.21 -3.47 -0.45
C SER A 104 41.36 -3.19 -1.94
N LEU A 105 41.13 -1.95 -2.35
CA LEU A 105 41.24 -1.49 -3.72
C LEU A 105 42.30 -0.40 -3.78
N GLN A 106 43.37 -0.63 -4.54
CA GLN A 106 44.46 0.33 -4.70
C GLN A 106 44.35 1.02 -6.05
N ILE A 107 44.40 2.35 -6.08
CA ILE A 107 44.34 3.18 -7.28
C ILE A 107 45.46 4.21 -7.21
N GLY A 108 46.55 3.97 -7.92
CA GLY A 108 47.78 4.77 -7.80
C GLY A 108 48.35 4.70 -6.38
N ALA A 109 48.52 5.85 -5.73
CA ALA A 109 48.98 5.94 -4.34
C ALA A 109 47.84 5.77 -3.32
N GLU A 110 46.58 5.80 -3.76
CA GLU A 110 45.43 5.75 -2.88
C GLU A 110 45.00 4.32 -2.60
N THR A 111 44.66 4.03 -1.35
CA THR A 111 44.14 2.73 -0.92
C THR A 111 42.75 2.91 -0.33
N PHE A 112 41.79 2.12 -0.82
CA PHE A 112 40.40 2.13 -0.40
C PHE A 112 40.08 0.83 0.33
N VAL A 113 39.48 0.94 1.52
CA VAL A 113 38.83 -0.20 2.17
C VAL A 113 37.54 -0.50 1.41
N VAL A 114 37.34 -1.77 1.03
CA VAL A 114 36.13 -2.18 0.33
C VAL A 114 35.08 -2.68 1.31
N LEU A 115 33.93 -2.04 1.32
CA LEU A 115 32.77 -2.42 2.12
C LEU A 115 31.69 -3.02 1.21
N HIS A 116 31.31 -4.27 1.47
CA HIS A 116 30.30 -5.00 0.70
C HIS A 116 28.94 -4.84 1.34
N ASN A 117 27.92 -4.54 0.52
CA ASN A 117 26.52 -4.49 0.93
C ASN A 117 26.34 -3.71 2.23
N GLN A 118 27.06 -2.59 2.35
CA GLN A 118 26.94 -1.74 3.53
C GLN A 118 25.51 -1.21 3.58
N PRO A 119 24.87 -1.28 4.76
CA PRO A 119 23.63 -0.58 5.03
C PRO A 119 23.75 0.89 4.65
N ILE A 120 22.88 1.35 3.77
CA ILE A 120 22.87 2.75 3.32
C ILE A 120 21.45 3.32 3.39
N VAL A 121 21.31 4.52 3.97
CA VAL A 121 20.14 5.37 3.77
C VAL A 121 20.46 6.38 2.68
N THR A 122 19.70 6.37 1.59
CA THR A 122 19.96 7.21 0.41
C THR A 122 19.10 8.47 0.37
N LYS A 123 17.91 8.40 0.95
CA LYS A 123 16.95 9.50 1.01
C LYS A 123 16.04 9.32 2.22
N LEU A 124 15.57 10.43 2.77
CA LEU A 124 14.54 10.44 3.80
C LEU A 124 13.38 11.33 3.33
N ARG A 125 12.15 10.89 3.54
CA ARG A 125 10.94 11.65 3.24
C ARG A 125 10.02 11.63 4.45
N ILE A 126 9.29 12.72 4.64
CA ILE A 126 8.18 12.81 5.58
C ILE A 126 6.96 13.26 4.78
N LEU A 127 5.78 12.75 5.13
CA LEU A 127 4.54 13.23 4.57
C LEU A 127 4.17 14.57 5.21
N GLU A 128 3.79 15.52 4.37
CA GLU A 128 3.25 16.81 4.80
C GLU A 128 1.73 16.81 4.61
N PRO A 129 0.97 17.48 5.48
CA PRO A 129 1.45 18.34 6.54
C PRO A 129 1.79 17.54 7.79
N VAL A 130 2.73 18.03 8.58
CA VAL A 130 2.92 17.58 9.96
C VAL A 130 1.83 18.20 10.84
N MET A 131 1.10 17.38 11.59
CA MET A 131 -0.04 17.79 12.40
C MET A 131 0.10 17.32 13.84
N THR A 132 -0.39 18.10 14.80
CA THR A 132 -0.43 17.68 16.21
C THR A 132 -1.33 16.45 16.40
N GLY A 133 -0.96 15.57 17.33
CA GLY A 133 -1.72 14.36 17.63
C GLY A 133 -1.73 13.28 16.54
N ILE A 134 -1.11 13.52 15.38
CA ILE A 134 -0.94 12.53 14.29
C ILE A 134 0.52 12.12 14.24
N ALA A 135 0.78 10.82 14.30
CA ALA A 135 2.16 10.31 14.28
C ALA A 135 2.83 10.62 12.93
N VAL A 136 3.99 11.27 12.99
CA VAL A 136 4.85 11.48 11.83
C VAL A 136 5.65 10.22 11.60
N ASN A 137 5.56 9.70 10.37
CA ASN A 137 6.16 8.45 9.96
C ASN A 137 7.20 8.70 8.86
N PRO A 138 8.50 8.80 9.19
CA PRO A 138 9.53 8.97 8.19
C PRO A 138 9.68 7.74 7.30
N LEU A 139 9.89 7.98 6.01
CA LEU A 139 10.02 6.99 4.94
C LEU A 139 11.44 7.04 4.38
N PRO A 140 12.37 6.22 4.89
CA PRO A 140 13.72 6.16 4.37
C PRO A 140 13.78 5.27 3.11
N GLU A 141 14.61 5.66 2.14
CA GLU A 141 15.00 4.80 1.03
C GLU A 141 16.33 4.13 1.40
N THR A 142 16.28 2.83 1.71
CA THR A 142 17.42 2.06 2.21
C THR A 142 17.97 1.07 1.17
N GLU A 143 19.27 0.82 1.22
CA GLU A 143 19.94 -0.30 0.56
C GLU A 143 20.58 -1.19 1.65
N PHE A 144 20.41 -2.51 1.56
CA PHE A 144 21.02 -3.51 2.47
C PHE A 144 20.74 -3.34 3.98
N CYS A 145 19.65 -2.64 4.31
CA CYS A 145 19.07 -2.59 5.64
C CYS A 145 17.59 -2.24 5.53
N THR A 146 16.87 -2.44 6.62
CA THR A 146 15.49 -2.04 6.83
C THR A 146 15.41 -0.75 7.62
N ALA A 147 14.26 -0.09 7.58
CA ALA A 147 14.01 1.11 8.39
C ALA A 147 14.08 0.82 9.91
N ASP A 148 13.81 -0.42 10.33
CA ASP A 148 13.83 -0.84 11.73
C ASP A 148 15.26 -1.06 12.27
N GLU A 149 16.22 -1.32 11.39
CA GLU A 149 17.64 -1.41 11.75
C GLU A 149 18.32 -0.04 11.79
N CYS A 150 17.64 1.01 11.32
CA CYS A 150 18.17 2.38 11.33
C CYS A 150 17.98 3.04 12.71
N SER A 151 18.86 3.99 13.02
CA SER A 151 18.73 4.85 14.21
C SER A 151 18.25 6.25 13.84
N TRP A 152 17.51 6.87 14.76
CA TRP A 152 16.73 8.07 14.48
C TRP A 152 17.07 9.19 15.45
N ARG A 153 17.04 10.43 14.98
CA ARG A 153 17.17 11.63 15.83
C ARG A 153 16.24 12.73 15.35
N TRP A 154 15.43 13.24 16.27
CA TRP A 154 14.48 14.32 16.03
C TRP A 154 14.94 15.58 16.76
N PHE A 155 15.20 16.64 16.01
CA PHE A 155 15.55 17.94 16.56
C PHE A 155 14.43 18.93 16.30
N ARG A 156 13.89 19.53 17.37
CA ARG A 156 12.88 20.59 17.27
C ARG A 156 13.56 21.94 17.10
N LEU A 157 13.10 22.71 16.13
CA LEU A 157 13.42 24.12 15.92
C LEU A 157 12.19 24.95 16.31
N ASN A 158 12.40 26.00 17.11
CA ASN A 158 11.27 26.82 17.55
C ASN A 158 10.72 27.67 16.39
N LYS A 159 9.57 28.31 16.62
CA LYS A 159 8.93 29.16 15.62
C LYS A 159 9.89 30.22 15.07
N GLY A 160 10.02 30.25 13.74
CA GLY A 160 10.87 31.20 13.03
C GLY A 160 12.36 30.88 13.06
N GLU A 161 12.77 29.79 13.73
CA GLU A 161 14.15 29.31 13.67
C GLU A 161 14.39 28.44 12.42
N ASP A 162 15.59 28.55 11.88
CA ASP A 162 16.12 27.66 10.85
C ASP A 162 17.43 27.03 11.32
N ARG A 163 17.76 25.88 10.72
CA ARG A 163 18.99 25.15 11.02
C ARG A 163 20.20 25.94 10.56
N SER A 164 21.19 26.10 11.42
CA SER A 164 22.47 26.76 11.12
C SER A 164 23.61 26.14 11.94
N ASP A 165 24.86 26.47 11.62
CA ASP A 165 26.05 25.97 12.34
C ASP A 165 26.03 26.30 13.85
N GLY A 166 25.22 27.28 14.29
CA GLY A 166 25.01 27.62 15.70
C GLY A 166 23.68 27.16 16.31
N ASN A 167 22.73 26.66 15.50
CA ASN A 167 21.43 26.16 15.97
C ASN A 167 21.14 24.78 15.36
N ALA A 168 21.47 23.73 16.12
CA ALA A 168 21.17 22.35 15.75
C ALA A 168 19.72 21.93 16.08
N GLY A 169 18.95 22.78 16.76
CA GLY A 169 17.68 22.44 17.40
C GLY A 169 17.85 21.65 18.69
N VAL A 170 16.74 21.41 19.39
CA VAL A 170 16.68 20.64 20.63
C VAL A 170 16.35 19.18 20.30
N LEU A 171 17.19 18.22 20.72
CA LEU A 171 16.88 16.80 20.55
C LEU A 171 15.65 16.44 21.40
N VAL A 172 14.57 16.02 20.75
CA VAL A 172 13.28 15.68 21.39
C VAL A 172 12.94 14.20 21.35
N SER A 173 13.54 13.42 20.45
CA SER A 173 13.29 11.97 20.35
C SER A 173 14.41 11.25 19.59
N THR A 174 14.59 9.97 19.91
CA THR A 174 15.42 9.01 19.16
C THR A 174 14.62 7.85 18.59
N GLU A 175 13.29 7.91 18.71
CA GLU A 175 12.37 6.91 18.17
C GLU A 175 12.19 7.09 16.66
N ARG A 176 11.77 6.03 15.98
CA ARG A 176 11.44 6.09 14.55
C ARG A 176 10.27 7.04 14.27
N ARG A 177 9.25 7.01 15.12
CA ARG A 177 8.03 7.81 15.01
C ARG A 177 8.03 8.93 16.04
N TYR A 178 7.43 10.05 15.69
CA TYR A 178 7.23 11.16 16.61
C TYR A 178 5.83 11.73 16.44
N THR A 179 5.13 12.02 17.55
CA THR A 179 3.80 12.62 17.51
C THR A 179 3.88 14.03 18.09
N PRO A 180 3.78 15.08 17.25
CA PRO A 180 3.84 16.46 17.71
C PRO A 180 2.70 16.79 18.67
N THR A 181 2.99 17.65 19.63
CA THR A 181 2.02 18.13 20.64
C THR A 181 1.53 19.54 20.31
N GLU A 182 0.45 19.99 20.98
CA GLU A 182 -0.08 21.36 20.79
C GLU A 182 0.93 22.47 21.11
N ASP A 183 1.84 22.22 22.06
CA ASP A 183 2.92 23.16 22.42
C ASP A 183 3.97 23.33 21.29
N GLU A 184 3.92 22.48 20.27
CA GLU A 184 4.88 22.43 19.17
C GLU A 184 4.30 22.93 17.85
N VAL A 185 3.08 23.47 17.87
CA VAL A 185 2.49 24.18 16.73
C VAL A 185 3.44 25.29 16.27
N GLU A 186 3.64 25.41 14.96
CA GLU A 186 4.59 26.32 14.29
C GLU A 186 6.09 26.00 14.51
N CYS A 187 6.44 24.99 15.31
CA CYS A 187 7.79 24.45 15.33
C CYS A 187 8.07 23.66 14.04
N LYS A 188 9.36 23.44 13.74
CA LYS A 188 9.79 22.52 12.67
C LYS A 188 10.60 21.36 13.27
N PHE A 189 10.58 20.21 12.63
CA PHE A 189 11.44 19.10 12.99
C PHE A 189 12.51 18.88 11.94
N TYR A 190 13.76 18.82 12.38
CA TYR A 190 14.85 18.28 11.60
C TYR A 190 15.08 16.83 12.03
N VAL A 191 14.91 15.90 11.09
CA VAL A 191 14.92 14.46 11.35
C VAL A 191 16.11 13.83 10.65
N GLU A 192 16.88 13.03 11.37
CA GLU A 192 17.97 12.25 10.82
C GLU A 192 17.68 10.75 10.92
N CYS A 193 17.97 10.03 9.85
CA CYS A 193 17.96 8.58 9.76
C CYS A 193 19.38 8.11 9.46
N HIS A 194 19.93 7.24 10.31
CA HIS A 194 21.30 6.72 10.22
C HIS A 194 21.25 5.21 9.99
N ALA A 195 21.92 4.75 8.93
CA ALA A 195 22.03 3.33 8.65
C ALA A 195 22.83 2.61 9.75
N PRO A 196 22.58 1.32 10.03
CA PRO A 196 23.40 0.55 10.95
C PRO A 196 24.84 0.44 10.42
N ALA A 197 25.81 0.88 11.20
CA ALA A 197 27.21 0.83 10.78
C ALA A 197 27.78 -0.58 10.95
N MET A 198 28.24 -1.20 9.85
CA MET A 198 28.97 -2.49 9.94
C MET A 198 30.30 -2.37 10.70
N LYS A 199 30.90 -1.18 10.74
CA LYS A 199 32.14 -0.85 11.46
C LYS A 199 32.07 0.61 11.93
N SER A 200 32.25 0.85 13.22
CA SER A 200 32.07 2.18 13.84
C SER A 200 32.97 3.27 13.24
N GLU A 201 34.16 2.91 12.76
CA GLU A 201 35.11 3.84 12.13
C GLU A 201 34.70 4.33 10.72
N PHE A 202 33.66 3.74 10.12
CA PHE A 202 33.12 4.13 8.80
C PHE A 202 31.62 4.48 8.87
N ALA A 203 31.11 4.72 10.09
CA ALA A 203 29.68 4.87 10.39
C ALA A 203 29.08 6.19 9.89
N GLU A 204 29.87 7.26 9.82
CA GLU A 204 29.36 8.61 9.52
C GLU A 204 28.92 8.80 8.06
N ASP A 205 29.25 7.87 7.16
CA ASP A 205 29.05 8.05 5.71
C ASP A 205 27.62 7.72 5.22
N SER A 206 26.74 7.17 6.07
CA SER A 206 25.36 6.87 5.63
C SER A 206 24.26 7.36 6.56
N LYS A 207 23.92 8.64 6.35
CA LYS A 207 22.71 9.26 6.89
C LYS A 207 21.91 9.93 5.78
N ALA A 208 20.61 10.05 6.01
CA ALA A 208 19.74 10.97 5.29
C ALA A 208 18.96 11.80 6.31
N ASP A 209 18.62 13.02 5.92
CA ASP A 209 17.91 13.96 6.77
C ASP A 209 16.80 14.70 6.01
N VAL A 210 15.87 15.27 6.76
CA VAL A 210 14.77 16.08 6.23
C VAL A 210 14.37 17.14 7.26
N LEU A 211 14.01 18.32 6.79
CA LEU A 211 13.39 19.38 7.58
C LEU A 211 11.91 19.46 7.22
N THR A 212 11.03 19.40 8.21
CA THR A 212 9.57 19.49 7.99
C THR A 212 9.13 20.93 7.75
N THR A 213 7.92 21.07 7.20
CA THR A 213 7.17 22.33 7.32
C THR A 213 6.76 22.59 8.78
N PRO A 214 6.37 23.83 9.14
CA PRO A 214 5.86 24.12 10.48
C PRO A 214 4.67 23.24 10.85
N VAL A 215 4.66 22.72 12.07
CA VAL A 215 3.59 21.86 12.58
C VAL A 215 2.27 22.62 12.58
N LEU A 216 1.26 22.02 11.95
CA LEU A 216 -0.12 22.51 11.96
C LEU A 216 -0.91 21.92 13.12
N MET A 217 -2.00 22.60 13.49
CA MET A 217 -2.99 22.02 14.39
C MET A 217 -3.62 20.77 13.75
N GLY A 218 -3.65 19.67 14.48
CA GLY A 218 -4.28 18.43 14.04
C GLY A 218 -5.82 18.46 14.16
N PRO A 219 -6.50 17.50 13.53
CA PRO A 219 -7.95 17.42 13.60
C PRO A 219 -8.44 16.94 14.98
N ASN A 220 -9.63 17.40 15.38
CA ASN A 220 -10.29 16.90 16.58
C ASN A 220 -10.84 15.47 16.34
N ARG A 221 -10.08 14.46 16.75
CA ARG A 221 -10.47 13.04 16.63
C ARG A 221 -11.23 12.52 17.86
N GLY A 222 -11.89 13.38 18.63
CA GLY A 222 -12.65 13.00 19.83
C GLY A 222 -13.75 11.96 19.57
N VAL A 223 -14.40 12.02 18.40
CA VAL A 223 -15.43 11.06 17.97
C VAL A 223 -14.91 9.61 17.87
N PHE A 224 -13.60 9.42 17.67
CA PHE A 224 -12.97 8.10 17.62
C PHE A 224 -12.65 7.53 19.00
N ASN A 225 -12.82 8.27 20.11
CA ASN A 225 -12.39 7.85 21.46
C ASN A 225 -12.90 6.48 21.90
N THR A 226 -14.14 6.13 21.57
CA THR A 226 -14.69 4.81 21.91
C THR A 226 -14.03 3.71 21.09
N ARG A 227 -13.86 3.91 19.78
CA ARG A 227 -13.11 2.99 18.90
C ARG A 227 -11.67 2.80 19.36
N ARG A 228 -10.97 3.89 19.70
CA ARG A 228 -9.59 3.85 20.23
C ARG A 228 -9.48 3.04 21.52
N ARG A 229 -10.44 3.19 22.45
CA ARG A 229 -10.48 2.39 23.69
C ARG A 229 -10.69 0.89 23.40
N MET A 230 -11.52 0.54 22.43
CA MET A 230 -11.72 -0.85 22.02
C MET A 230 -10.49 -1.42 21.27
N GLY A 231 -9.82 -0.57 20.49
CA GLY A 231 -8.60 -0.90 19.74
C GLY A 231 -7.35 -1.06 20.60
N ALA A 232 -7.32 -0.44 21.80
CA ALA A 232 -6.22 -0.52 22.75
C ALA A 232 -5.87 -1.95 23.21
N THR A 233 -6.78 -2.91 22.99
CA THR A 233 -6.55 -4.33 23.26
C THR A 233 -6.88 -5.15 22.01
N SER A 234 -6.06 -6.17 21.73
CA SER A 234 -6.31 -7.07 20.59
C SER A 234 -7.58 -7.90 20.83
N ALA A 235 -8.21 -8.40 19.77
CA ALA A 235 -9.36 -9.29 19.93
C ALA A 235 -8.98 -10.57 20.71
N ALA A 236 -7.77 -11.08 20.51
CA ALA A 236 -7.26 -12.26 21.20
C ALA A 236 -7.15 -12.05 22.72
N ASP A 237 -6.65 -10.90 23.15
CA ASP A 237 -6.51 -10.58 24.57
C ASP A 237 -7.85 -10.24 25.23
N LYS A 238 -8.79 -9.66 24.45
CA LYS A 238 -10.15 -9.35 24.91
C LYS A 238 -10.99 -10.61 25.14
N TYR A 239 -10.76 -11.67 24.36
CA TYR A 239 -11.50 -12.94 24.44
C TYR A 239 -10.55 -14.13 24.63
N PRO A 240 -9.88 -14.25 25.80
CA PRO A 240 -8.90 -15.32 26.04
C PRO A 240 -9.54 -16.72 26.08
N ASP A 241 -10.84 -16.80 26.43
CA ASP A 241 -11.60 -18.05 26.49
C ASP A 241 -12.15 -18.49 25.11
N ALA A 242 -12.05 -17.63 24.09
CA ALA A 242 -12.46 -18.00 22.74
C ALA A 242 -11.44 -18.95 22.11
N ALA A 243 -11.92 -19.89 21.28
CA ALA A 243 -11.05 -20.86 20.62
C ALA A 243 -9.95 -20.18 19.80
N GLU A 244 -10.25 -19.02 19.21
CA GLU A 244 -9.32 -18.02 18.66
C GLU A 244 -10.11 -16.80 18.20
N ALA A 245 -9.82 -15.63 18.76
CA ALA A 245 -10.41 -14.37 18.33
C ALA A 245 -9.45 -13.55 17.46
N PHE A 246 -10.01 -12.82 16.49
CA PHE A 246 -9.28 -11.91 15.60
C PHE A 246 -10.17 -10.75 15.15
N ARG A 247 -9.56 -9.63 14.77
CA ARG A 247 -10.27 -8.41 14.35
C ARG A 247 -10.15 -8.15 12.86
N VAL A 248 -11.26 -7.79 12.22
CA VAL A 248 -11.33 -7.48 10.77
C VAL A 248 -11.79 -6.04 10.57
N MET A 249 -11.11 -5.33 9.67
CA MET A 249 -11.48 -4.01 9.18
C MET A 249 -11.76 -4.02 7.67
N SER A 250 -12.82 -3.36 7.21
CA SER A 250 -13.08 -3.05 5.80
C SER A 250 -13.26 -1.55 5.63
N TYR A 251 -12.60 -0.93 4.65
CA TYR A 251 -12.66 0.52 4.48
C TYR A 251 -12.33 1.00 3.05
N ASN A 252 -13.27 1.67 2.40
CA ASN A 252 -13.00 2.43 1.18
C ASN A 252 -12.29 3.74 1.56
N VAL A 253 -11.08 3.96 1.03
CA VAL A 253 -10.19 5.05 1.46
C VAL A 253 -10.21 6.29 0.55
N LEU A 254 -11.14 6.35 -0.40
CA LEU A 254 -11.32 7.46 -1.35
C LEU A 254 -10.06 7.76 -2.18
N TYR A 255 -10.06 7.28 -3.43
CA TYR A 255 -8.94 7.49 -4.34
C TYR A 255 -8.83 8.95 -4.77
N GLU A 256 -7.62 9.52 -4.67
CA GLU A 256 -7.35 10.92 -5.01
C GLU A 256 -7.78 11.29 -6.44
N GLY A 257 -7.64 10.36 -7.39
CA GLY A 257 -8.03 10.57 -8.78
C GLY A 257 -9.54 10.78 -8.96
N TYR A 258 -10.36 10.36 -8.00
CA TYR A 258 -11.80 10.63 -8.00
C TYR A 258 -12.12 11.93 -7.24
N ALA A 259 -11.45 12.18 -6.12
CA ALA A 259 -11.65 13.36 -5.28
C ALA A 259 -11.24 14.69 -5.95
N THR A 260 -10.24 14.68 -6.82
CA THR A 260 -9.65 15.92 -7.39
C THR A 260 -10.23 16.36 -8.72
N THR A 261 -11.20 15.62 -9.29
CA THR A 261 -11.81 15.99 -10.57
C THR A 261 -12.65 17.27 -10.44
N GLU A 262 -12.77 18.05 -11.52
CA GLU A 262 -13.64 19.23 -11.56
C GLU A 262 -15.10 18.90 -11.20
N HIS A 263 -15.57 17.72 -11.58
CA HIS A 263 -16.90 17.25 -11.23
C HIS A 263 -17.00 16.97 -9.72
N ALA A 264 -16.02 16.29 -9.14
CA ALA A 264 -16.01 16.00 -7.71
C ALA A 264 -15.94 17.27 -6.87
N LYS A 265 -15.03 18.20 -7.19
CA LYS A 265 -14.91 19.48 -6.48
C LYS A 265 -16.19 20.32 -6.54
N LYS A 266 -16.97 20.23 -7.61
CA LYS A 266 -18.21 21.03 -7.78
C LYS A 266 -19.46 20.35 -7.24
N ASN A 267 -19.56 19.02 -7.35
CA ASN A 267 -20.82 18.31 -7.13
C ASN A 267 -20.77 17.28 -5.99
N LEU A 268 -19.60 16.72 -5.67
CA LEU A 268 -19.45 15.70 -4.62
C LEU A 268 -18.92 16.30 -3.32
N PHE A 269 -17.87 17.13 -3.42
CA PHE A 269 -17.14 17.68 -2.27
C PHE A 269 -17.01 19.22 -2.29
N PRO A 270 -18.03 20.01 -2.70
CA PRO A 270 -17.91 21.47 -2.78
C PRO A 270 -17.72 22.18 -1.43
N TYR A 271 -17.96 21.46 -0.33
CA TYR A 271 -17.84 21.95 1.05
C TYR A 271 -16.46 21.71 1.67
N VAL A 272 -15.57 20.93 1.01
CA VAL A 272 -14.26 20.55 1.57
C VAL A 272 -13.16 21.41 0.96
N ASP A 273 -12.33 22.01 1.80
CA ASP A 273 -11.16 22.77 1.35
C ASP A 273 -10.07 21.84 0.77
N ASP A 274 -9.33 22.32 -0.23
CA ASP A 274 -8.26 21.56 -0.89
C ASP A 274 -7.16 21.10 0.10
N SER A 275 -6.89 21.87 1.16
CA SER A 275 -5.92 21.49 2.20
C SER A 275 -6.38 20.29 3.04
N ILE A 276 -7.70 20.13 3.20
CA ILE A 276 -8.32 19.00 3.90
C ILE A 276 -8.37 17.77 3.00
N MET A 277 -8.68 17.98 1.71
CA MET A 277 -8.78 16.92 0.70
C MET A 277 -7.41 16.33 0.30
N MET A 278 -6.31 17.04 0.57
CA MET A 278 -4.96 16.64 0.19
C MET A 278 -4.64 15.17 0.54
N GLU A 279 -4.27 14.37 -0.47
CA GLU A 279 -4.01 12.92 -0.34
C GLU A 279 -3.11 12.57 0.85
N THR A 280 -1.98 13.26 1.00
CA THR A 280 -1.00 13.01 2.05
C THR A 280 -1.54 13.29 3.45
N ARG A 281 -2.49 14.22 3.59
CA ARG A 281 -3.21 14.44 4.86
C ARG A 281 -4.15 13.28 5.14
N ARG A 282 -4.98 12.90 4.16
CA ARG A 282 -5.99 11.84 4.32
C ARG A 282 -5.35 10.48 4.64
N ILE A 283 -4.31 10.07 3.91
CA ILE A 283 -3.66 8.77 4.11
C ILE A 283 -2.99 8.66 5.49
N GLN A 284 -2.50 9.76 6.06
CA GLN A 284 -1.97 9.77 7.43
C GLN A 284 -3.08 9.51 8.46
N LEU A 285 -4.26 10.09 8.27
CA LEU A 285 -5.42 9.88 9.15
C LEU A 285 -6.02 8.47 8.99
N ILE A 286 -5.99 7.91 7.78
CA ILE A 286 -6.40 6.52 7.51
C ILE A 286 -5.44 5.55 8.22
N PHE A 287 -4.12 5.75 8.07
CA PHE A 287 -3.14 4.93 8.76
C PHE A 287 -3.25 5.03 10.29
N GLN A 288 -3.45 6.24 10.82
CA GLN A 288 -3.69 6.46 12.24
C GLN A 288 -4.91 5.66 12.74
N GLU A 289 -6.01 5.66 11.99
CA GLU A 289 -7.19 4.86 12.34
C GLU A 289 -6.92 3.35 12.30
N ILE A 290 -6.16 2.87 11.32
CA ILE A 290 -5.77 1.45 11.24
C ILE A 290 -4.93 1.03 12.45
N ASP A 291 -3.90 1.83 12.80
CA ASP A 291 -3.02 1.57 13.95
C ASP A 291 -3.84 1.60 15.27
N GLU A 292 -4.74 2.59 15.41
CA GLU A 292 -5.62 2.73 16.56
C GLU A 292 -6.64 1.59 16.73
N ASN A 293 -7.14 1.01 15.64
CA ASN A 293 -8.09 -0.10 15.67
C ASN A 293 -7.44 -1.46 15.97
N ASN A 294 -6.12 -1.59 15.73
CA ASN A 294 -5.34 -2.78 16.04
C ASN A 294 -5.92 -4.07 15.41
N SER A 295 -6.42 -3.98 14.17
CA SER A 295 -7.06 -5.10 13.46
C SER A 295 -6.07 -6.18 13.05
N ASP A 296 -6.47 -7.44 12.93
CA ASP A 296 -5.60 -8.51 12.43
C ASP A 296 -5.66 -8.65 10.91
N ILE A 297 -6.79 -8.27 10.33
CA ILE A 297 -7.03 -8.23 8.88
C ILE A 297 -7.58 -6.85 8.53
N VAL A 298 -6.99 -6.18 7.54
CA VAL A 298 -7.44 -4.87 7.04
C VAL A 298 -7.63 -4.95 5.54
N CYS A 299 -8.86 -4.75 5.07
CA CYS A 299 -9.24 -4.77 3.66
C CYS A 299 -9.60 -3.35 3.21
N LEU A 300 -8.82 -2.78 2.31
CA LEU A 300 -8.99 -1.43 1.80
C LEU A 300 -9.42 -1.46 0.33
N GLN A 301 -10.32 -0.55 -0.04
CA GLN A 301 -10.75 -0.30 -1.42
C GLN A 301 -10.36 1.12 -1.83
N GLU A 302 -10.29 1.40 -3.13
CA GLU A 302 -9.83 2.69 -3.68
C GLU A 302 -8.39 3.05 -3.29
N MET A 303 -7.56 2.03 -3.10
CA MET A 303 -6.16 2.21 -2.80
C MET A 303 -5.40 2.60 -4.06
N GLY A 304 -4.84 3.81 -4.11
CA GLY A 304 -3.95 4.23 -5.19
C GLY A 304 -2.66 3.41 -5.22
N GLU A 305 -2.22 2.97 -6.41
CA GLU A 305 -1.00 2.13 -6.53
C GLU A 305 0.24 2.82 -5.95
N HIS A 306 0.38 4.13 -6.16
CA HIS A 306 1.51 4.90 -5.64
C HIS A 306 1.44 5.08 -4.13
N VAL A 307 0.24 5.25 -3.57
CA VAL A 307 0.00 5.34 -2.12
C VAL A 307 0.31 4.01 -1.45
N TYR A 308 -0.13 2.89 -2.03
CA TYR A 308 0.21 1.55 -1.53
C TYR A 308 1.74 1.37 -1.48
N LYS A 309 2.42 1.49 -2.62
CA LYS A 309 3.86 1.18 -2.75
C LYS A 309 4.75 2.11 -1.94
N ARG A 310 4.40 3.39 -1.84
CA ARG A 310 5.27 4.41 -1.22
C ARG A 310 4.96 4.66 0.24
N PHE A 311 3.75 4.32 0.71
CA PHE A 311 3.33 4.63 2.07
C PHE A 311 2.76 3.40 2.79
N PHE A 312 1.63 2.83 2.36
CA PHE A 312 0.99 1.78 3.16
C PHE A 312 1.81 0.50 3.26
N GLU A 313 2.40 0.01 2.18
CA GLU A 313 3.24 -1.20 2.21
C GLU A 313 4.41 -1.08 3.19
N PRO A 314 5.30 -0.06 3.11
CA PRO A 314 6.39 0.07 4.07
C PRO A 314 5.91 0.34 5.50
N MET A 315 4.82 1.09 5.68
CA MET A 315 4.29 1.40 7.01
C MET A 315 3.63 0.20 7.67
N MET A 316 2.72 -0.49 6.99
CA MET A 316 2.06 -1.68 7.48
C MET A 316 3.06 -2.82 7.75
N THR A 317 4.08 -2.97 6.90
CA THR A 317 5.20 -3.91 7.15
C THR A 317 5.90 -3.62 8.47
N SER A 318 6.20 -2.34 8.76
CA SER A 318 6.88 -1.95 9.98
C SER A 318 6.10 -2.21 11.27
N ILE A 319 4.77 -2.30 11.18
CA ILE A 319 3.90 -2.66 12.30
C ILE A 319 3.44 -4.14 12.23
N GLY A 320 4.14 -4.97 11.46
CA GLY A 320 4.02 -6.44 11.50
C GLY A 320 2.97 -7.04 10.57
N TYR A 321 2.57 -6.35 9.50
CA TYR A 321 1.63 -6.87 8.51
C TYR A 321 2.31 -7.31 7.23
N HIS A 322 1.78 -8.37 6.64
CA HIS A 322 1.96 -8.71 5.23
C HIS A 322 0.96 -7.91 4.40
N GLY A 323 1.37 -7.37 3.25
CA GLY A 323 0.51 -6.59 2.36
C GLY A 323 0.35 -7.24 0.98
N PHE A 324 -0.87 -7.18 0.45
CA PHE A 324 -1.22 -7.65 -0.90
C PHE A 324 -2.05 -6.60 -1.64
N TYR A 325 -1.54 -6.10 -2.77
CA TYR A 325 -2.21 -5.11 -3.61
C TYR A 325 -2.61 -5.68 -4.97
N SER A 326 -3.82 -5.34 -5.40
CA SER A 326 -4.36 -5.69 -6.70
C SER A 326 -5.03 -4.48 -7.33
N GLY A 327 -4.44 -3.95 -8.40
CA GLY A 327 -5.04 -2.87 -9.18
C GLY A 327 -6.28 -3.34 -9.94
N LYS A 328 -7.26 -2.44 -10.14
CA LYS A 328 -8.33 -2.68 -11.10
C LYS A 328 -7.74 -2.91 -12.50
N THR A 329 -8.46 -3.65 -13.32
CA THR A 329 -7.97 -3.94 -14.68
C THR A 329 -8.05 -2.70 -15.59
N GLY A 330 -7.34 -2.71 -16.72
CA GLY A 330 -7.33 -1.56 -17.64
C GLY A 330 -6.39 -0.44 -17.20
N THR A 331 -6.86 0.82 -17.26
CA THR A 331 -6.04 2.03 -17.04
C THR A 331 -6.33 2.74 -15.72
N THR A 332 -7.08 2.10 -14.82
CA THR A 332 -7.42 2.67 -13.52
C THR A 332 -6.25 2.49 -12.57
N ASN A 333 -5.77 3.57 -11.95
CA ASN A 333 -4.56 3.56 -11.12
C ASN A 333 -4.85 3.35 -9.61
N GLU A 334 -5.98 2.71 -9.30
CA GLU A 334 -6.35 2.27 -7.96
C GLU A 334 -6.85 0.82 -7.97
N GLY A 335 -6.96 0.24 -6.78
CA GLY A 335 -7.58 -1.05 -6.59
C GLY A 335 -7.81 -1.39 -5.12
N CYS A 336 -7.60 -2.65 -4.78
CA CYS A 336 -7.78 -3.15 -3.42
C CYS A 336 -6.43 -3.47 -2.78
N ALA A 337 -6.33 -3.25 -1.48
CA ALA A 337 -5.20 -3.70 -0.67
C ALA A 337 -5.70 -4.50 0.53
N THR A 338 -5.03 -5.60 0.84
CA THR A 338 -5.30 -6.42 2.01
C THR A 338 -4.04 -6.52 2.86
N PHE A 339 -4.16 -6.24 4.14
CA PHE A 339 -3.07 -6.36 5.11
C PHE A 339 -3.43 -7.41 6.16
N VAL A 340 -2.50 -8.32 6.44
CA VAL A 340 -2.70 -9.44 7.37
C VAL A 340 -1.60 -9.46 8.42
N ARG A 341 -1.97 -9.48 9.71
CA ARG A 341 -1.02 -9.49 10.82
C ARG A 341 -0.24 -10.79 10.83
N THR A 342 1.06 -10.69 10.55
CA THR A 342 1.96 -11.85 10.40
C THR A 342 2.16 -12.63 11.70
N ALA A 343 1.95 -12.02 12.86
CA ALA A 343 2.00 -12.71 14.15
C ALA A 343 0.82 -13.68 14.35
N ARG A 344 -0.29 -13.50 13.62
CA ARG A 344 -1.54 -14.26 13.78
C ARG A 344 -1.77 -15.26 12.67
N PHE A 345 -1.49 -14.85 11.43
CA PHE A 345 -1.79 -15.64 10.25
C PHE A 345 -0.56 -15.79 9.35
N GLU A 346 -0.43 -16.96 8.74
CA GLU A 346 0.39 -17.21 7.56
C GLU A 346 -0.48 -17.00 6.32
N VAL A 347 -0.01 -16.22 5.34
CA VAL A 347 -0.66 -16.12 4.03
C VAL A 347 -0.16 -17.29 3.17
N VAL A 348 -1.05 -18.24 2.87
CA VAL A 348 -0.71 -19.47 2.14
C VAL A 348 -0.83 -19.25 0.63
N GLU A 349 -1.88 -18.55 0.21
CA GLU A 349 -2.16 -18.27 -1.20
C GLU A 349 -2.75 -16.87 -1.36
N GLU A 350 -2.46 -16.25 -2.50
CA GLU A 350 -2.99 -14.95 -2.90
C GLU A 350 -3.34 -14.99 -4.38
N ASP A 351 -4.53 -14.53 -4.72
CA ASP A 351 -5.00 -14.45 -6.10
C ASP A 351 -5.80 -13.17 -6.34
N THR A 352 -5.88 -12.74 -7.60
CA THR A 352 -6.68 -11.60 -8.05
C THR A 352 -7.61 -12.03 -9.17
N LEU A 353 -8.90 -12.05 -8.86
CA LEU A 353 -9.94 -12.34 -9.82
C LEU A 353 -10.27 -11.09 -10.62
N ASN A 354 -10.16 -11.15 -11.95
CA ASN A 354 -10.79 -10.19 -12.84
C ASN A 354 -12.27 -10.54 -12.98
N LEU A 355 -13.16 -9.78 -12.33
CA LEU A 355 -14.57 -10.11 -12.25
C LEU A 355 -15.27 -10.14 -13.62
N ALA A 356 -14.81 -9.36 -14.60
CA ALA A 356 -15.33 -9.43 -15.96
C ALA A 356 -15.05 -10.80 -16.59
N LEU A 357 -13.84 -11.33 -16.42
CA LEU A 357 -13.47 -12.66 -16.90
C LEU A 357 -14.12 -13.76 -16.08
N THR A 358 -14.20 -13.61 -14.76
CA THR A 358 -14.86 -14.56 -13.85
C THR A 358 -16.32 -14.74 -14.24
N VAL A 359 -17.08 -13.65 -14.40
CA VAL A 359 -18.49 -13.71 -14.81
C VAL A 359 -18.66 -14.28 -16.22
N LYS A 360 -17.77 -13.90 -17.16
CA LYS A 360 -17.84 -14.38 -18.55
C LYS A 360 -17.59 -15.89 -18.67
N ASN A 361 -16.64 -16.40 -17.91
CA ASN A 361 -16.24 -17.81 -17.94
C ASN A 361 -17.08 -18.67 -16.96
N TRP A 362 -18.00 -18.05 -16.23
CA TRP A 362 -18.82 -18.73 -15.24
C TRP A 362 -19.76 -19.74 -15.93
N THR A 363 -19.64 -21.01 -15.55
CA THR A 363 -20.42 -22.12 -16.12
C THR A 363 -21.85 -22.23 -15.55
N ASN A 364 -22.25 -21.31 -14.68
CA ASN A 364 -23.58 -21.25 -14.10
C ASN A 364 -24.65 -20.94 -15.16
N SER A 365 -25.64 -21.82 -15.30
CA SER A 365 -26.68 -21.74 -16.32
C SER A 365 -27.56 -20.49 -16.19
N VAL A 366 -27.81 -20.04 -14.96
CA VAL A 366 -28.63 -18.85 -14.69
C VAL A 366 -27.90 -17.58 -15.12
N ALA A 367 -26.62 -17.46 -14.79
CA ALA A 367 -25.79 -16.34 -15.24
C ALA A 367 -25.67 -16.28 -16.76
N GLN A 368 -25.43 -17.42 -17.41
CA GLN A 368 -25.39 -17.51 -18.87
C GLN A 368 -26.73 -17.15 -19.51
N SER A 369 -27.85 -17.49 -18.87
CA SER A 369 -29.17 -17.07 -19.34
C SER A 369 -29.32 -15.56 -19.25
N LEU A 370 -29.06 -14.98 -18.09
CA LEU A 370 -29.18 -13.54 -17.84
C LEU A 370 -28.30 -12.73 -18.82
N LEU A 371 -27.05 -13.12 -19.03
CA LEU A 371 -26.14 -12.43 -19.96
C LEU A 371 -26.59 -12.49 -21.42
N ARG A 372 -27.25 -13.58 -21.83
CA ARG A 372 -27.84 -13.73 -23.16
C ARG A 372 -29.13 -12.93 -23.31
N ASP A 373 -29.97 -12.98 -22.28
CA ASP A 373 -31.28 -12.31 -22.26
C ASP A 373 -31.11 -10.78 -22.15
N PHE A 374 -30.02 -10.29 -21.56
CA PHE A 374 -29.70 -8.86 -21.41
C PHE A 374 -28.31 -8.49 -22.00
N PRO A 375 -28.21 -8.28 -23.33
CA PRO A 375 -26.94 -7.99 -24.00
C PRO A 375 -26.21 -6.72 -23.54
N GLU A 376 -26.93 -5.67 -23.12
CA GLU A 376 -26.31 -4.44 -22.61
C GLU A 376 -25.65 -4.65 -21.24
N ILE A 377 -26.21 -5.52 -20.38
CA ILE A 377 -25.58 -5.96 -19.14
C ILE A 377 -24.32 -6.77 -19.45
N SER A 378 -24.40 -7.72 -20.40
CA SER A 378 -23.24 -8.51 -20.83
C SER A 378 -22.10 -7.64 -21.38
N LYS A 379 -22.44 -6.65 -22.21
CA LYS A 379 -21.48 -5.67 -22.72
C LYS A 379 -20.84 -4.84 -21.59
N ALA A 380 -21.61 -4.44 -20.59
CA ALA A 380 -21.13 -3.70 -19.44
C ALA A 380 -20.15 -4.52 -18.60
N VAL A 381 -20.54 -5.75 -18.20
CA VAL A 381 -19.69 -6.67 -17.44
C VAL A 381 -18.31 -6.83 -18.09
N ASN A 382 -18.26 -7.00 -19.42
CA ASN A 382 -16.99 -7.15 -20.15
C ASN A 382 -16.07 -5.92 -20.15
N ARG A 383 -16.59 -4.74 -19.78
CA ARG A 383 -15.85 -3.46 -19.79
C ARG A 383 -15.54 -2.93 -18.40
N ILE A 384 -16.20 -3.45 -17.38
CA ILE A 384 -16.03 -3.00 -16.00
C ILE A 384 -14.75 -3.60 -15.44
N PRO A 385 -13.83 -2.77 -14.89
CA PRO A 385 -12.52 -3.23 -14.49
C PRO A 385 -12.42 -3.83 -13.09
N SER A 386 -13.56 -4.00 -12.39
CA SER A 386 -13.61 -4.47 -10.99
C SER A 386 -12.86 -5.80 -10.81
N ILE A 387 -12.20 -5.91 -9.65
CA ILE A 387 -11.44 -7.09 -9.24
C ILE A 387 -11.94 -7.58 -7.87
N ALA A 388 -11.59 -8.81 -7.53
CA ALA A 388 -11.66 -9.30 -6.16
C ALA A 388 -10.31 -9.93 -5.79
N GLN A 389 -9.75 -9.53 -4.65
CA GLN A 389 -8.63 -10.23 -4.04
C GLN A 389 -9.18 -11.47 -3.34
N VAL A 390 -8.47 -12.59 -3.43
CA VAL A 390 -8.74 -13.78 -2.63
C VAL A 390 -7.45 -14.24 -1.97
N LEU A 391 -7.49 -14.44 -0.66
CA LEU A 391 -6.36 -14.94 0.11
C LEU A 391 -6.78 -16.16 0.91
N VAL A 392 -5.87 -17.11 1.05
CA VAL A 392 -6.00 -18.23 2.00
C VAL A 392 -5.07 -17.96 3.17
N LEU A 393 -5.65 -17.76 4.34
CA LEU A 393 -4.91 -17.49 5.57
C LEU A 393 -4.94 -18.73 6.45
N ARG A 394 -3.79 -19.15 6.97
CA ARG A 394 -3.70 -20.22 7.97
C ARG A 394 -3.41 -19.61 9.33
N SER A 395 -4.16 -20.03 10.35
CA SER A 395 -3.88 -19.61 11.72
C SER A 395 -2.51 -20.13 12.17
N LYS A 396 -1.73 -19.26 12.83
CA LYS A 396 -0.50 -19.65 13.52
C LYS A 396 -0.76 -20.27 14.90
N LEU A 397 -1.96 -20.08 15.45
CA LEU A 397 -2.36 -20.70 16.71
C LEU A 397 -2.85 -22.13 16.51
N ASP A 398 -3.71 -22.35 15.51
CA ASP A 398 -4.22 -23.68 15.12
C ASP A 398 -4.12 -23.87 13.61
N PRO A 399 -3.06 -24.55 13.10
CA PRO A 399 -2.84 -24.75 11.67
C PRO A 399 -3.96 -25.52 10.93
N ALA A 400 -4.91 -26.15 11.65
CA ALA A 400 -6.09 -26.75 11.03
C ALA A 400 -7.13 -25.71 10.59
N ARG A 401 -7.04 -24.48 11.09
CA ARG A 401 -7.96 -23.37 10.82
C ARG A 401 -7.44 -22.52 9.66
N ASN A 402 -8.26 -22.44 8.62
CA ASN A 402 -7.97 -21.65 7.43
C ASN A 402 -9.09 -20.65 7.17
N ILE A 403 -8.77 -19.42 6.78
CA ILE A 403 -9.74 -18.40 6.36
C ILE A 403 -9.59 -18.22 4.85
N ILE A 404 -10.70 -18.36 4.11
CA ILE A 404 -10.81 -17.85 2.74
C ILE A 404 -11.30 -16.41 2.86
N LEU A 405 -10.38 -15.48 2.66
CA LEU A 405 -10.60 -14.05 2.74
C LEU A 405 -10.81 -13.49 1.33
N SER A 406 -11.80 -12.62 1.12
CA SER A 406 -11.89 -11.81 -0.08
C SER A 406 -12.04 -10.33 0.22
N ASN A 407 -11.58 -9.50 -0.71
CA ASN A 407 -11.72 -8.04 -0.70
C ASN A 407 -12.10 -7.57 -2.11
N THR A 408 -13.15 -6.76 -2.24
CA THR A 408 -13.61 -6.27 -3.55
C THR A 408 -14.17 -4.85 -3.52
N HIS A 409 -14.22 -4.23 -4.70
CA HIS A 409 -14.93 -2.99 -4.97
C HIS A 409 -15.76 -3.18 -6.25
N LEU A 410 -17.07 -3.34 -6.08
CA LEU A 410 -18.00 -3.63 -7.17
C LEU A 410 -18.36 -2.36 -7.98
N PHE A 411 -19.14 -2.53 -9.05
CA PHE A 411 -19.44 -1.43 -9.95
C PHE A 411 -20.40 -0.38 -9.33
N TYR A 412 -19.98 0.89 -9.35
CA TYR A 412 -20.62 1.98 -8.61
C TYR A 412 -21.97 2.48 -9.15
N ARG A 413 -22.26 2.30 -10.45
CA ARG A 413 -23.36 3.01 -11.10
C ARG A 413 -24.71 2.64 -10.49
N GLY A 414 -25.53 3.61 -10.10
CA GLY A 414 -26.75 3.39 -9.32
C GLY A 414 -27.69 2.32 -9.89
N ASP A 415 -27.99 2.38 -11.19
CA ASP A 415 -28.89 1.46 -11.90
C ASP A 415 -28.31 0.06 -12.19
N ALA A 416 -27.06 -0.22 -11.81
CA ALA A 416 -26.34 -1.44 -12.20
C ALA A 416 -26.53 -2.63 -11.24
N HIS A 417 -27.71 -2.77 -10.62
CA HIS A 417 -27.99 -3.80 -9.61
C HIS A 417 -27.71 -5.22 -10.09
N MET A 418 -28.10 -5.55 -11.33
CA MET A 418 -27.91 -6.88 -11.92
C MET A 418 -26.45 -7.18 -12.26
N ILE A 419 -25.65 -6.15 -12.57
CA ILE A 419 -24.20 -6.30 -12.78
C ILE A 419 -23.53 -6.64 -11.46
N ARG A 420 -23.85 -5.90 -10.39
CA ARG A 420 -23.35 -6.18 -9.05
C ARG A 420 -23.76 -7.58 -8.58
N LEU A 421 -24.99 -8.00 -8.84
CA LEU A 421 -25.44 -9.36 -8.56
C LEU A 421 -24.58 -10.42 -9.27
N LEU A 422 -24.33 -10.27 -10.58
CA LEU A 422 -23.45 -11.19 -11.31
C LEU A 422 -22.02 -11.22 -10.75
N GLN A 423 -21.45 -10.05 -10.48
CA GLN A 423 -20.10 -9.92 -9.92
C GLN A 423 -20.01 -10.61 -8.55
N GLY A 424 -20.88 -10.25 -7.61
CA GLY A 424 -20.91 -10.80 -6.27
C GLY A 424 -21.25 -12.29 -6.24
N ALA A 425 -22.23 -12.75 -7.03
CA ALA A 425 -22.59 -14.15 -7.12
C ALA A 425 -21.46 -15.02 -7.68
N SER A 426 -20.71 -14.51 -8.68
CA SER A 426 -19.53 -15.22 -9.20
C SER A 426 -18.41 -15.34 -8.16
N LEU A 427 -18.23 -14.32 -7.30
CA LEU A 427 -17.26 -14.37 -6.20
C LEU A 427 -17.70 -15.34 -5.10
N VAL A 428 -18.98 -15.34 -4.73
CA VAL A 428 -19.54 -16.30 -3.77
C VAL A 428 -19.42 -17.74 -4.28
N ASP A 429 -19.67 -17.97 -5.58
CA ASP A 429 -19.49 -19.28 -6.19
C ASP A 429 -18.02 -19.72 -6.18
N PHE A 430 -17.08 -18.81 -6.49
CA PHE A 430 -15.64 -19.08 -6.37
C PHE A 430 -15.25 -19.51 -4.95
N VAL A 431 -15.69 -18.76 -3.94
CA VAL A 431 -15.43 -19.09 -2.52
C VAL A 431 -16.09 -20.42 -2.13
N SER A 432 -17.29 -20.70 -2.65
CA SER A 432 -17.99 -21.97 -2.40
C SER A 432 -17.23 -23.16 -3.00
N GLN A 433 -16.71 -23.01 -4.22
CA GLN A 433 -15.85 -24.03 -4.84
C GLN A 433 -14.57 -24.23 -4.03
N ARG A 434 -13.92 -23.15 -3.61
CA ARG A 434 -12.70 -23.23 -2.79
C ARG A 434 -12.93 -23.94 -1.45
N LYS A 435 -14.07 -23.70 -0.80
CA LYS A 435 -14.47 -24.43 0.42
C LYS A 435 -14.80 -25.90 0.19
N ALA A 436 -15.17 -26.29 -1.02
CA ALA A 436 -15.47 -27.67 -1.38
C ALA A 436 -14.21 -28.49 -1.72
N GLU A 437 -13.05 -27.83 -1.86
CA GLU A 437 -11.79 -28.51 -2.10
C GLU A 437 -11.31 -29.29 -0.86
N PRO A 438 -10.64 -30.44 -1.05
CA PRO A 438 -10.14 -31.25 0.06
C PRO A 438 -9.23 -30.45 1.00
N GLY A 439 -9.55 -30.46 2.30
CA GLY A 439 -8.80 -29.73 3.33
C GLY A 439 -9.33 -28.32 3.64
N PHE A 440 -10.34 -27.83 2.90
CA PHE A 440 -10.97 -26.52 3.11
C PHE A 440 -12.43 -26.60 3.56
N GLU A 441 -12.93 -27.80 3.86
CA GLU A 441 -14.35 -28.04 4.20
C GLU A 441 -14.79 -27.23 5.43
N ASN A 442 -13.86 -27.05 6.38
CA ASN A 442 -14.05 -26.27 7.61
C ASN A 442 -13.41 -24.88 7.56
N ALA A 443 -12.89 -24.44 6.40
CA ALA A 443 -12.31 -23.11 6.29
C ALA A 443 -13.36 -22.03 6.58
N ALA A 444 -13.03 -21.03 7.38
CA ALA A 444 -13.87 -19.87 7.57
C ALA A 444 -13.96 -19.02 6.29
N CYS A 445 -15.04 -18.26 6.14
CA CYS A 445 -15.25 -17.34 5.03
C CYS A 445 -15.38 -15.92 5.59
N VAL A 446 -14.58 -14.99 5.07
CA VAL A 446 -14.66 -13.55 5.36
C VAL A 446 -14.58 -12.81 4.03
N MET A 447 -15.58 -12.02 3.67
CA MET A 447 -15.65 -11.29 2.41
C MET A 447 -15.90 -9.81 2.72
N CYS A 448 -14.84 -9.03 2.64
CA CYS A 448 -14.86 -7.58 2.84
C CYS A 448 -15.07 -6.87 1.50
N GLY A 449 -15.55 -5.64 1.56
CA GLY A 449 -15.58 -4.80 0.37
C GLY A 449 -16.55 -3.64 0.43
N ASP A 450 -16.38 -2.76 -0.54
CA ASP A 450 -17.41 -1.87 -1.01
C ASP A 450 -18.21 -2.62 -2.08
N TRP A 451 -19.41 -3.06 -1.69
CA TRP A 451 -20.28 -3.83 -2.56
C TRP A 451 -21.13 -2.93 -3.47
N ASN A 452 -21.10 -1.61 -3.26
CA ASN A 452 -21.93 -0.61 -3.94
C ASN A 452 -23.42 -1.02 -3.99
N ALA A 453 -23.89 -1.70 -2.94
CA ALA A 453 -25.21 -2.31 -2.88
C ALA A 453 -25.92 -1.93 -1.60
N HIS A 454 -26.95 -1.09 -1.70
CA HIS A 454 -27.80 -0.74 -0.57
C HIS A 454 -28.48 -1.98 0.05
N PRO A 455 -28.97 -1.92 1.30
CA PRO A 455 -29.44 -3.12 2.02
C PRO A 455 -30.64 -3.85 1.40
N ARG A 456 -31.38 -3.18 0.50
CA ARG A 456 -32.52 -3.77 -0.25
C ARG A 456 -32.15 -4.16 -1.68
N ALA A 457 -30.87 -4.12 -2.03
CA ALA A 457 -30.39 -4.51 -3.35
C ALA A 457 -30.43 -6.04 -3.50
N PRO A 458 -30.60 -6.55 -4.73
CA PRO A 458 -30.69 -7.98 -4.99
C PRO A 458 -29.43 -8.74 -4.57
N LEU A 459 -28.27 -8.08 -4.64
CA LEU A 459 -27.02 -8.68 -4.18
C LEU A 459 -27.01 -8.93 -2.67
N VAL A 460 -27.50 -7.98 -1.87
CA VAL A 460 -27.52 -8.13 -0.40
C VAL A 460 -28.51 -9.21 0.01
N ALA A 461 -29.69 -9.26 -0.61
CA ALA A 461 -30.65 -10.36 -0.40
C ALA A 461 -30.03 -11.72 -0.78
N PHE A 462 -29.36 -11.82 -1.93
CA PHE A 462 -28.65 -13.05 -2.31
C PHE A 462 -27.61 -13.48 -1.26
N LEU A 463 -26.78 -12.54 -0.78
CA LEU A 463 -25.75 -12.81 0.22
C LEU A 463 -26.36 -13.31 1.55
N LEU A 464 -27.39 -12.64 2.05
CA LEU A 464 -27.91 -12.89 3.40
C LEU A 464 -28.97 -14.01 3.43
N ASP A 465 -29.87 -14.06 2.45
CA ASP A 465 -30.93 -15.07 2.37
C ASP A 465 -30.44 -16.37 1.74
N GLY A 466 -29.24 -16.35 1.14
CA GLY A 466 -28.63 -17.46 0.42
C GLY A 466 -29.29 -17.78 -0.91
N ARG A 467 -30.28 -16.99 -1.34
CA ARG A 467 -31.00 -17.17 -2.60
C ARG A 467 -31.66 -15.88 -3.05
N ILE A 468 -31.82 -15.75 -4.37
CA ILE A 468 -32.62 -14.71 -4.99
C ILE A 468 -33.19 -15.21 -6.31
N ASP A 469 -34.41 -14.82 -6.66
CA ASP A 469 -35.05 -15.22 -7.91
C ASP A 469 -35.54 -14.04 -8.75
N SER A 470 -35.96 -14.35 -9.97
CA SER A 470 -36.38 -13.39 -10.98
C SER A 470 -37.70 -12.64 -10.69
N SER A 471 -38.41 -12.98 -9.61
CA SER A 471 -39.58 -12.21 -9.17
C SER A 471 -39.20 -10.85 -8.58
N GLU A 472 -37.93 -10.67 -8.21
CA GLU A 472 -37.41 -9.43 -7.67
C GLU A 472 -37.51 -8.25 -8.66
N LYS A 473 -37.82 -7.07 -8.10
CA LYS A 473 -38.07 -5.84 -8.87
C LYS A 473 -36.94 -5.50 -9.84
N HIS A 474 -35.69 -5.61 -9.38
CA HIS A 474 -34.52 -5.23 -10.17
C HIS A 474 -34.28 -6.16 -11.38
N TRP A 475 -34.81 -7.37 -11.36
CA TRP A 475 -34.79 -8.27 -12.51
C TRP A 475 -35.72 -7.78 -13.62
N GLN A 476 -36.87 -7.24 -13.25
CA GLN A 476 -37.84 -6.62 -14.15
C GLN A 476 -37.34 -5.29 -14.72
N GLU A 477 -36.41 -4.64 -14.04
CA GLU A 477 -35.74 -3.42 -14.49
C GLU A 477 -34.52 -3.69 -15.37
N ALA A 478 -33.99 -4.92 -15.37
CA ALA A 478 -32.82 -5.31 -16.15
C ALA A 478 -32.90 -4.96 -17.66
N PRO A 479 -34.07 -5.11 -18.33
CA PRO A 479 -34.23 -4.69 -19.73
C PRO A 479 -34.03 -3.19 -19.99
N SER A 480 -34.13 -2.34 -18.97
CA SER A 480 -34.00 -0.88 -19.08
C SER A 480 -32.54 -0.41 -19.08
N PHE A 481 -31.63 -1.23 -18.56
CA PHE A 481 -30.21 -0.89 -18.45
C PHE A 481 -29.57 -0.64 -19.81
N ARG A 482 -28.78 0.44 -19.93
CA ARG A 482 -27.94 0.70 -21.12
C ARG A 482 -26.54 1.09 -20.68
N TRP A 483 -25.53 0.55 -21.36
CA TRP A 483 -24.14 0.85 -21.02
C TRP A 483 -23.72 2.28 -21.42
N ASN A 484 -24.16 2.73 -22.60
CA ASN A 484 -23.72 3.99 -23.21
C ASN A 484 -24.67 5.19 -22.94
N LEU A 485 -25.64 5.08 -22.03
CA LEU A 485 -26.51 6.23 -21.72
C LEU A 485 -25.67 7.32 -21.04
N LYS A 486 -25.59 8.49 -21.69
CA LYS A 486 -25.21 9.73 -21.00
C LYS A 486 -26.43 10.15 -20.20
N LEU A 487 -26.36 10.04 -18.88
CA LEU A 487 -27.40 10.59 -18.00
C LEU A 487 -27.42 12.11 -18.19
N ASN A 488 -28.39 12.62 -18.96
CA ASN A 488 -28.76 14.03 -18.88
C ASN A 488 -29.74 14.14 -17.70
N GLU A 489 -29.49 15.06 -16.77
CA GLU A 489 -30.27 15.25 -15.53
C GLU A 489 -31.77 15.57 -15.75
N ASN A 490 -32.21 15.78 -16.99
CA ASN A 490 -33.60 16.11 -17.34
C ASN A 490 -34.46 14.94 -17.83
N ASP A 491 -33.95 13.70 -17.89
CA ASP A 491 -34.69 12.55 -18.45
C ASP A 491 -35.16 11.58 -17.35
N SER A 492 -35.80 12.12 -16.31
CA SER A 492 -36.31 11.33 -15.17
C SER A 492 -37.60 10.53 -15.49
N HIS A 493 -38.10 10.51 -16.74
CA HIS A 493 -39.40 9.92 -17.07
C HIS A 493 -39.42 9.05 -18.35
N GLY A 494 -38.26 8.67 -18.89
CA GLY A 494 -38.15 7.82 -20.08
C GLY A 494 -38.29 6.32 -19.81
N HIS A 495 -39.36 5.84 -19.17
CA HIS A 495 -39.66 4.40 -19.11
C HIS A 495 -40.02 3.88 -20.51
N THR A 496 -39.01 3.58 -21.33
CA THR A 496 -39.22 2.73 -22.51
C THR A 496 -39.49 1.32 -21.99
N LYS A 497 -40.78 0.95 -21.90
CA LYS A 497 -41.24 -0.41 -21.65
C LYS A 497 -40.74 -1.33 -22.77
N THR A 498 -39.52 -1.81 -22.67
CA THR A 498 -39.06 -2.97 -23.42
C THR A 498 -39.74 -4.21 -22.84
N SER A 499 -40.66 -4.81 -23.58
CA SER A 499 -41.38 -6.04 -23.26
C SER A 499 -40.50 -7.29 -23.38
N ALA A 500 -39.29 -7.25 -22.84
CA ALA A 500 -38.47 -8.45 -22.72
C ALA A 500 -39.02 -9.27 -21.55
N GLU A 501 -39.67 -10.39 -21.84
CA GLU A 501 -40.14 -11.31 -20.80
C GLU A 501 -38.95 -11.84 -20.00
N VAL A 502 -38.95 -11.58 -18.70
CA VAL A 502 -37.95 -12.12 -17.77
C VAL A 502 -38.23 -13.60 -17.53
N ARG A 503 -37.27 -14.46 -17.86
CA ARG A 503 -37.38 -15.90 -17.62
C ARG A 503 -37.22 -16.24 -16.12
N PRO A 504 -38.01 -17.19 -15.59
CA PRO A 504 -37.82 -17.71 -14.24
C PRO A 504 -36.40 -18.23 -14.02
N ASN A 505 -35.70 -17.68 -13.03
CA ASN A 505 -34.32 -18.01 -12.71
C ASN A 505 -34.06 -17.78 -11.21
N ARG A 506 -33.06 -18.47 -10.64
CA ARG A 506 -32.67 -18.32 -9.23
C ARG A 506 -31.16 -18.49 -9.04
N PHE A 507 -30.52 -17.57 -8.32
CA PHE A 507 -29.19 -17.80 -7.75
C PHE A 507 -29.32 -18.31 -6.33
N GLU A 508 -28.44 -19.22 -5.90
CA GLU A 508 -28.42 -19.77 -4.54
C GLU A 508 -27.01 -20.14 -4.09
N HIS A 509 -26.75 -20.12 -2.78
CA HIS A 509 -25.52 -20.60 -2.17
C HIS A 509 -25.77 -21.21 -0.78
N ALA A 510 -24.86 -22.06 -0.31
CA ALA A 510 -24.99 -22.76 0.97
C ALA A 510 -24.11 -22.18 2.10
N LEU A 511 -23.45 -21.05 1.88
CA LEU A 511 -22.43 -20.51 2.79
C LEU A 511 -22.94 -19.95 4.15
N GLN A 512 -24.26 -19.82 4.35
CA GLN A 512 -24.87 -19.27 5.58
C GLN A 512 -24.20 -17.96 6.02
N LEU A 513 -24.26 -16.95 5.15
CA LEU A 513 -23.54 -15.71 5.34
C LEU A 513 -24.35 -14.72 6.18
N VAL A 514 -23.65 -13.93 7.00
CA VAL A 514 -24.22 -12.80 7.75
C VAL A 514 -23.34 -11.56 7.57
N SER A 515 -23.92 -10.36 7.68
CA SER A 515 -23.13 -9.14 7.78
C SER A 515 -22.63 -8.99 9.21
N ALA A 516 -21.32 -9.12 9.43
CA ALA A 516 -20.72 -9.08 10.76
C ALA A 516 -20.96 -7.76 11.48
N CYS A 517 -20.96 -6.65 10.75
CA CYS A 517 -21.22 -5.32 11.31
C CYS A 517 -22.72 -4.95 11.24
N GLY A 518 -23.61 -5.88 10.90
CA GLY A 518 -25.03 -5.63 10.69
C GLY A 518 -25.30 -4.75 9.47
N VAL A 519 -26.36 -3.95 9.54
CA VAL A 519 -26.75 -2.99 8.51
C VAL A 519 -26.80 -1.61 9.18
N PRO A 520 -25.71 -0.84 9.19
CA PRO A 520 -25.71 0.51 9.75
C PRO A 520 -26.62 1.44 8.96
N ALA A 521 -26.89 2.63 9.50
CA ALA A 521 -27.68 3.66 8.82
C ALA A 521 -27.02 4.14 7.53
N PHE A 522 -25.69 4.21 7.53
CA PHE A 522 -24.86 4.56 6.40
C PHE A 522 -23.47 3.96 6.54
N THR A 523 -22.79 3.77 5.42
CA THR A 523 -21.34 3.56 5.36
C THR A 523 -20.65 4.53 4.41
N ASN A 524 -21.42 5.15 3.50
CA ASN A 524 -21.03 6.30 2.69
C ASN A 524 -21.96 7.48 3.03
N TYR A 525 -21.40 8.69 3.20
CA TYR A 525 -22.19 9.88 3.52
C TYR A 525 -21.65 11.12 2.79
N VAL A 526 -22.21 11.41 1.61
CA VAL A 526 -21.97 12.65 0.86
C VAL A 526 -23.28 13.44 0.70
N THR A 527 -23.20 14.73 0.40
CA THR A 527 -24.40 15.59 0.30
C THR A 527 -25.42 15.12 -0.74
N SER A 528 -24.98 14.43 -1.78
CA SER A 528 -25.83 13.94 -2.87
C SER A 528 -26.33 12.51 -2.66
N PHE A 529 -25.72 11.75 -1.75
CA PHE A 529 -25.98 10.32 -1.58
C PHE A 529 -25.55 9.84 -0.19
N VAL A 530 -26.45 9.13 0.49
CA VAL A 530 -26.18 8.51 1.80
C VAL A 530 -26.80 7.13 1.77
N ASP A 531 -25.99 6.09 1.98
CA ASP A 531 -26.46 4.70 2.07
C ASP A 531 -25.40 3.78 2.70
N THR A 532 -25.80 2.54 2.94
CA THR A 532 -24.92 1.45 3.38
C THR A 532 -24.49 0.63 2.18
N LEU A 533 -23.21 0.77 1.82
CA LEU A 533 -22.59 0.15 0.65
C LEU A 533 -21.54 -0.90 1.01
N ASP A 534 -20.96 -0.79 2.20
CA ASP A 534 -19.85 -1.59 2.68
C ASP A 534 -20.35 -2.72 3.59
N TYR A 535 -19.75 -3.90 3.44
CA TYR A 535 -20.11 -5.05 4.28
C TYR A 535 -18.88 -5.93 4.56
N VAL A 536 -18.82 -6.43 5.80
CA VAL A 536 -17.95 -7.56 6.18
C VAL A 536 -18.83 -8.80 6.27
N ILE A 537 -18.87 -9.58 5.21
CA ILE A 537 -19.72 -10.77 5.10
C ILE A 537 -18.98 -11.99 5.64
N VAL A 538 -19.57 -12.72 6.58
CA VAL A 538 -18.91 -13.85 7.25
C VAL A 538 -19.75 -15.13 7.20
N GLY A 539 -19.08 -16.27 7.04
CA GLY A 539 -19.72 -17.59 7.12
C GLY A 539 -20.03 -17.98 8.57
N SER A 540 -21.31 -17.89 8.96
CA SER A 540 -21.76 -18.05 10.36
C SER A 540 -21.70 -19.48 10.90
N LYS A 541 -21.48 -20.48 10.05
CA LYS A 541 -21.32 -21.88 10.47
C LYS A 541 -20.08 -22.10 11.34
N VAL A 542 -19.03 -21.31 11.10
CA VAL A 542 -17.70 -21.52 11.70
C VAL A 542 -17.22 -20.29 12.47
N LEU A 543 -17.66 -19.09 12.10
CA LEU A 543 -17.29 -17.86 12.80
C LEU A 543 -18.47 -17.27 13.56
N GLN A 544 -18.19 -16.77 14.76
CA GLN A 544 -19.11 -15.99 15.58
C GLN A 544 -18.66 -14.53 15.61
N VAL A 545 -19.62 -13.61 15.47
CA VAL A 545 -19.39 -12.18 15.70
C VAL A 545 -19.41 -11.94 17.21
N ARG A 546 -18.31 -11.43 17.76
CA ARG A 546 -18.17 -11.16 19.20
C ARG A 546 -18.57 -9.75 19.55
N ASP A 547 -18.10 -8.78 18.77
CA ASP A 547 -18.36 -7.36 19.00
C ASP A 547 -18.13 -6.56 17.71
N VAL A 548 -18.74 -5.38 17.64
CA VAL A 548 -18.66 -4.47 16.50
C VAL A 548 -18.28 -3.10 17.03
N PHE A 549 -17.27 -2.48 16.43
CA PHE A 549 -16.87 -1.14 16.83
C PHE A 549 -18.01 -0.17 16.52
N PRO A 550 -18.33 0.76 17.43
CA PRO A 550 -19.48 1.63 17.28
C PRO A 550 -19.39 2.43 15.98
N PHE A 551 -20.53 2.59 15.34
CA PHE A 551 -20.70 3.50 14.22
C PHE A 551 -20.78 4.95 14.69
N PHE A 552 -20.56 5.87 13.76
CA PHE A 552 -20.72 7.29 13.99
C PHE A 552 -22.19 7.71 13.82
N THR A 553 -22.59 8.70 14.58
CA THR A 553 -23.90 9.33 14.46
C THR A 553 -23.94 10.28 13.26
N GLU A 554 -25.14 10.58 12.79
CA GLU A 554 -25.34 11.58 11.72
C GLU A 554 -24.78 12.96 12.12
N GLU A 555 -24.96 13.37 13.37
CA GLU A 555 -24.42 14.64 13.90
C GLU A 555 -22.88 14.69 13.82
N GLU A 556 -22.20 13.58 14.14
CA GLU A 556 -20.74 13.51 14.08
C GLU A 556 -20.21 13.59 12.65
N VAL A 557 -20.84 12.92 11.69
CA VAL A 557 -20.38 12.91 10.28
C VAL A 557 -20.80 14.17 9.50
N THR A 558 -21.84 14.88 9.96
CA THR A 558 -22.32 16.13 9.34
C THR A 558 -21.83 17.40 10.03
N HIS A 559 -20.95 17.29 11.04
CA HIS A 559 -20.39 18.45 11.73
C HIS A 559 -19.74 19.47 10.78
N GLU A 560 -19.15 18.99 9.68
CA GLU A 560 -18.62 19.78 8.56
C GLU A 560 -19.39 19.50 7.26
N VAL A 561 -20.73 19.53 7.32
CA VAL A 561 -21.67 19.25 6.22
C VAL A 561 -21.82 17.76 5.89
N ALA A 562 -20.75 17.08 5.48
CA ALA A 562 -20.75 15.65 5.11
C ALA A 562 -19.31 15.10 5.10
N LEU A 563 -19.10 13.89 4.58
CA LEU A 563 -17.79 13.25 4.43
C LEU A 563 -17.20 13.43 3.01
N PRO A 564 -15.89 13.59 2.84
CA PRO A 564 -14.86 13.68 3.87
C PRO A 564 -14.87 15.05 4.56
N SER A 565 -14.15 15.15 5.68
CA SER A 565 -14.04 16.37 6.47
C SER A 565 -12.65 16.52 7.08
N SER A 566 -12.41 17.56 7.89
CA SER A 566 -11.16 17.69 8.62
C SER A 566 -10.93 16.48 9.54
N THR A 567 -11.99 15.88 10.06
CA THR A 567 -11.92 14.74 10.99
C THR A 567 -11.91 13.39 10.27
N PHE A 568 -12.67 13.25 9.19
CA PHE A 568 -12.86 12.00 8.46
C PHE A 568 -12.18 12.03 7.08
N PRO A 569 -11.21 11.14 6.80
CA PRO A 569 -10.37 11.23 5.60
C PRO A 569 -10.94 10.55 4.34
N SER A 570 -12.14 10.00 4.41
CA SER A 570 -12.84 9.33 3.32
C SER A 570 -14.31 9.75 3.34
N ASP A 571 -15.00 9.62 2.21
CA ASP A 571 -16.46 9.72 2.11
C ASP A 571 -17.18 8.48 2.66
N HIS A 572 -16.43 7.42 2.96
CA HIS A 572 -16.88 6.25 3.68
C HIS A 572 -16.44 6.24 5.15
N ILE A 573 -17.08 5.39 5.95
CA ILE A 573 -16.64 5.05 7.31
C ILE A 573 -16.15 3.60 7.37
N SER A 574 -15.11 3.36 8.18
CA SER A 574 -14.57 2.01 8.33
C SER A 574 -15.52 1.09 9.12
N LEU A 575 -15.63 -0.15 8.67
CA LEU A 575 -16.29 -1.25 9.38
C LEU A 575 -15.23 -2.03 10.17
N VAL A 576 -15.45 -2.25 11.47
CA VAL A 576 -14.53 -3.03 12.30
C VAL A 576 -15.32 -3.97 13.21
N CYS A 577 -14.97 -5.26 13.20
CA CYS A 577 -15.59 -6.27 14.06
C CYS A 577 -14.58 -7.26 14.61
N ASP A 578 -14.88 -7.77 15.80
CA ASP A 578 -14.17 -8.88 16.43
C ASP A 578 -14.92 -10.18 16.08
N LEU A 579 -14.19 -11.16 15.55
CA LEU A 579 -14.67 -12.49 15.21
C LEU A 579 -13.98 -13.54 16.07
N SER A 580 -14.63 -14.67 16.29
CA SER A 580 -13.94 -15.87 16.77
C SER A 580 -14.36 -17.11 16.01
N TRP A 581 -13.49 -18.11 16.00
CA TRP A 581 -13.86 -19.49 15.72
C TRP A 581 -14.83 -20.05 16.77
#